data_AF-A0A918ZM33-F1
#
_entry.id   AF-A0A918ZM33-F1
#
_cell.length_a   1.000
_cell.length_b   1.000
_cell.length_c   1.000
_cell.angle_alpha   90.00
_cell.angle_beta   90.00
_cell.angle_gamma   90.00
#
_symmetry.space_group_name_H-M   'P 1'
#
loop_
_entity.id
_entity.type
_entity.pdbx_description
1 polymer ?
#
loop_
_entity_poly.entity_id
_entity_poly.type
_entity_poly.pdbx_seq_one_letter_code
_entity_poly.pdbx_strand_id
1 'polypeptide(L)'
;MHPRTNITAAAGTWQLGDLTVNRIGFGAMRLTGTAPFDHGVPRDRETSIGVLRRAVESGVDHIDTAAYYFSATRSANELINRALAPYPEDLVITTKVWPGRDPSGAWWWATPGQLRGQVEENLRQLGRDHLDVVNLRVPPSRRTGSIGEHFGALSELRDAGLIRHLGVSNVTSEQLAEARAIAPVVCVQNPYGVGASDEDRALLRLCGELGLAFVPFFAIAGSGREAGPAARDTEAVQAVARAHGVSTAQVRLAWTLHQGPHVLAIPGTGDPDHLAQNMAAGSIRLTEEEMTRLTAALPAGAR
;
A
#
# COMPACT_ATOMS: atom_id res chain seq x y z
N MET A 1 30.95 5.39 2.58
CA MET A 1 29.74 4.60 2.28
C MET A 1 29.51 3.67 3.46
N HIS A 2 28.61 4.02 4.39
CA HIS A 2 28.25 3.10 5.47
C HIS A 2 27.48 1.93 4.83
N PRO A 3 27.77 0.66 5.17
CA PRO A 3 26.96 -0.45 4.71
C PRO A 3 25.51 -0.21 5.16
N ARG A 4 24.57 -0.14 4.22
CA ARG A 4 23.15 0.01 4.51
C ARG A 4 22.73 -1.23 5.31
N THR A 5 22.30 -1.06 6.56
CA THR A 5 21.64 -2.14 7.29
C THR A 5 20.27 -2.33 6.64
N ASN A 6 20.18 -3.29 5.72
CA ASN A 6 18.92 -3.61 5.05
C ASN A 6 18.06 -4.45 6.01
N ILE A 7 17.24 -3.78 6.82
CA ILE A 7 16.36 -4.41 7.81
C ILE A 7 15.20 -5.13 7.10
N THR A 8 14.77 -4.62 5.94
CA THR A 8 13.66 -5.18 5.16
C THR A 8 14.02 -6.47 4.42
N ALA A 9 15.31 -6.72 4.15
CA ALA A 9 15.80 -7.94 3.50
C ALA A 9 15.36 -9.23 4.18
N ALA A 10 15.14 -9.21 5.51
CA ALA A 10 14.69 -10.38 6.27
C ALA A 10 13.30 -10.89 5.85
N ALA A 11 12.49 -10.03 5.22
CA ALA A 11 11.20 -10.42 4.66
C ALA A 11 11.35 -11.13 3.30
N GLY A 12 12.49 -10.99 2.61
CA GLY A 12 12.69 -11.44 1.24
C GLY A 12 12.19 -10.45 0.20
N THR A 13 12.22 -10.85 -1.07
CA THR A 13 11.82 -10.04 -2.22
C THR A 13 10.69 -10.68 -3.01
N TRP A 14 10.05 -9.91 -3.89
CA TRP A 14 9.08 -10.40 -4.87
C TRP A 14 9.13 -9.57 -6.16
N GLN A 15 8.57 -10.13 -7.24
CA GLN A 15 8.45 -9.44 -8.53
C GLN A 15 7.18 -8.58 -8.58
N LEU A 16 7.36 -7.27 -8.76
CA LEU A 16 6.31 -6.32 -9.10
C LEU A 16 6.39 -6.02 -10.61
N GLY A 17 5.88 -6.97 -11.40
CA GLY A 17 6.15 -7.01 -12.85
C GLY A 17 7.56 -7.49 -13.11
N ASP A 18 8.36 -6.70 -13.82
CA ASP A 18 9.79 -6.97 -14.04
C ASP A 18 10.69 -6.32 -12.97
N LEU A 19 10.11 -5.64 -11.98
CA LEU A 19 10.83 -4.96 -10.89
C LEU A 19 10.93 -5.88 -9.68
N THR A 20 12.14 -6.17 -9.21
CA THR A 20 12.35 -6.88 -7.94
C THR A 20 12.30 -5.87 -6.80
N VAL A 21 11.43 -6.09 -5.81
CA VAL A 21 11.30 -5.22 -4.63
C VAL A 21 11.33 -6.03 -3.34
N ASN A 22 11.78 -5.41 -2.25
CA ASN A 22 11.67 -5.97 -0.90
C ASN A 22 10.19 -6.14 -0.52
N ARG A 23 9.89 -7.15 0.29
CA ARG A 23 8.50 -7.45 0.69
C ARG A 23 7.90 -6.45 1.69
N ILE A 24 8.70 -5.50 2.17
CA ILE A 24 8.27 -4.38 3.00
C ILE A 24 8.66 -3.08 2.31
N GLY A 25 7.64 -2.34 1.87
CA GLY A 25 7.76 -0.99 1.36
C GLY A 25 7.17 0.04 2.31
N PHE A 26 6.76 1.18 1.78
CA PHE A 26 6.25 2.29 2.57
C PHE A 26 4.97 2.91 1.99
N GLY A 27 3.93 3.05 2.82
CA GLY A 27 2.68 3.72 2.45
C GLY A 27 2.68 5.21 2.82
N ALA A 28 2.59 6.09 1.82
CA ALA A 28 2.79 7.54 2.01
C ALA A 28 1.57 8.30 2.55
N MET A 29 0.40 7.66 2.66
CA MET A 29 -0.86 8.32 3.05
C MET A 29 -0.77 9.08 4.39
N ARG A 30 0.00 8.56 5.37
CA ARG A 30 0.14 9.14 6.73
C ARG A 30 1.16 10.28 6.81
N LEU A 31 1.89 10.57 5.73
CA LEU A 31 2.86 11.68 5.71
C LEU A 31 2.18 13.05 5.72
N THR A 32 0.95 13.14 5.22
CA THR A 32 0.30 14.44 5.01
C THR A 32 -0.29 15.03 6.29
N GLY A 33 -0.49 14.22 7.35
CA GLY A 33 -1.10 14.66 8.60
C GLY A 33 -1.24 13.58 9.67
N THR A 34 -1.94 13.92 10.76
CA THR A 34 -2.29 12.97 11.83
C THR A 34 -3.43 12.03 11.44
N ALA A 35 -4.33 12.51 10.60
CA ALA A 35 -5.37 11.73 9.93
C ALA A 35 -5.26 11.96 8.42
N PRO A 36 -5.56 10.93 7.60
CA PRO A 36 -5.67 11.13 6.16
C PRO A 36 -6.89 12.00 5.86
N PHE A 37 -6.87 12.61 4.69
CA PHE A 37 -8.02 13.28 4.10
C PHE A 37 -8.63 14.39 4.97
N ASP A 38 -7.91 15.52 5.11
CA ASP A 38 -8.39 16.80 5.68
C ASP A 38 -8.87 16.85 7.15
N HIS A 39 -9.04 15.70 7.81
CA HIS A 39 -9.51 15.63 9.20
C HIS A 39 -8.41 15.80 10.25
N GLY A 40 -7.15 16.03 9.83
CA GLY A 40 -5.98 16.08 10.71
C GLY A 40 -5.15 17.34 10.55
N VAL A 41 -4.32 17.61 11.56
CA VAL A 41 -3.32 18.69 11.49
C VAL A 41 -2.25 18.27 10.48
N PRO A 42 -1.93 19.12 9.48
CA PRO A 42 -0.83 18.83 8.56
C PRO A 42 0.46 18.56 9.32
N ARG A 43 1.15 17.49 8.95
CA ARG A 43 2.41 17.13 9.60
C ARG A 43 3.48 18.17 9.30
N ASP A 44 4.40 18.36 10.22
CA ASP A 44 5.62 19.08 9.92
C ASP A 44 6.32 18.48 8.69
N ARG A 45 6.79 19.36 7.80
CA ARG A 45 7.33 18.95 6.50
C ARG A 45 8.64 18.19 6.68
N GLU A 46 9.52 18.70 7.53
CA GLU A 46 10.84 18.12 7.74
C GLU A 46 10.75 16.77 8.45
N THR A 47 9.80 16.61 9.38
CA THR A 47 9.47 15.29 9.96
C THR A 47 9.11 14.28 8.87
N SER A 48 8.26 14.67 7.92
CA SER A 48 7.80 13.78 6.85
C SER A 48 8.93 13.41 5.88
N ILE A 49 9.78 14.38 5.54
CA ILE A 49 10.99 14.19 4.73
C ILE A 49 11.98 13.25 5.44
N GLY A 50 12.19 13.46 6.74
CA GLY A 50 13.06 12.62 7.55
C GLY A 50 12.60 11.16 7.59
N VAL A 51 11.29 10.92 7.74
CA VAL A 51 10.69 9.57 7.68
C VAL A 51 10.93 8.92 6.32
N LEU A 52 10.70 9.63 5.22
CA LEU A 52 10.93 9.12 3.86
C LEU A 52 12.40 8.71 3.64
N ARG A 53 13.34 9.58 4.01
CA ARG A 53 14.78 9.28 3.90
C ARG A 53 15.16 8.08 4.74
N ARG A 54 14.68 8.04 5.99
CA ARG A 54 14.94 6.92 6.91
C ARG A 54 14.37 5.61 6.40
N ALA A 55 13.22 5.64 5.72
CA ALA A 55 12.61 4.44 5.12
C ALA A 55 13.55 3.85 4.05
N VAL A 56 14.01 4.67 3.11
CA VAL A 56 14.95 4.25 2.06
C VAL A 56 16.29 3.79 2.65
N GLU A 57 16.83 4.52 3.64
CA GLU A 57 18.04 4.12 4.37
C GLU A 57 17.91 2.76 5.07
N SER A 58 16.68 2.37 5.46
CA SER A 58 16.40 1.09 6.14
C SER A 58 16.18 -0.08 5.16
N GLY A 59 16.23 0.18 3.85
CA GLY A 59 16.06 -0.83 2.79
C GLY A 59 14.71 -0.79 2.07
N VAL A 60 13.87 0.24 2.28
CA VAL A 60 12.67 0.40 1.45
C VAL A 60 13.07 0.78 0.03
N ASP A 61 12.65 -0.03 -0.93
CA ASP A 61 12.85 0.14 -2.37
C ASP A 61 11.54 0.30 -3.15
N HIS A 62 10.39 0.31 -2.46
CA HIS A 62 9.11 0.67 -3.07
C HIS A 62 8.21 1.52 -2.18
N ILE A 63 7.61 2.57 -2.76
CA ILE A 63 6.73 3.53 -2.08
C ILE A 63 5.36 3.54 -2.76
N ASP A 64 4.31 3.39 -1.96
CA ASP A 64 2.91 3.51 -2.38
C ASP A 64 2.36 4.91 -2.05
N THR A 65 1.78 5.58 -3.04
CA THR A 65 1.23 6.94 -2.91
C THR A 65 -0.02 7.14 -3.77
N ALA A 66 -0.57 8.36 -3.80
CA ALA A 66 -1.60 8.82 -4.72
C ALA A 66 -1.62 10.36 -4.76
N ALA A 67 -1.91 10.97 -5.91
CA ALA A 67 -2.04 12.43 -6.00
C ALA A 67 -3.14 13.02 -5.10
N TYR A 68 -4.18 12.23 -4.79
CA TYR A 68 -5.24 12.63 -3.88
C TYR A 68 -4.90 12.43 -2.38
N TYR A 69 -3.69 11.95 -2.06
CA TYR A 69 -3.16 11.97 -0.69
C TYR A 69 -2.60 13.36 -0.38
N PHE A 70 -3.47 14.22 0.15
CA PHE A 70 -3.06 15.53 0.63
C PHE A 70 -3.81 15.94 1.90
N SER A 71 -3.22 16.92 2.58
CA SER A 71 -3.86 17.79 3.57
C SER A 71 -3.77 19.23 3.06
N ALA A 72 -4.34 20.18 3.80
CA ALA A 72 -4.40 21.59 3.38
C ALA A 72 -3.05 22.18 2.92
N THR A 73 -1.92 21.70 3.45
CA THR A 73 -0.58 22.24 3.12
C THR A 73 0.47 21.18 2.73
N ARG A 74 0.06 19.92 2.51
CA ARG A 74 0.96 18.81 2.19
C ARG A 74 0.37 17.92 1.10
N SER A 75 1.16 17.59 0.09
CA SER A 75 0.90 16.46 -0.82
C SER A 75 1.90 15.36 -0.53
N ALA A 76 1.45 14.09 -0.51
CA ALA A 76 2.35 12.95 -0.34
C ALA A 76 3.38 12.87 -1.50
N ASN A 77 2.94 13.09 -2.74
CA ASN A 77 3.83 13.07 -3.90
C ASN A 77 4.87 14.21 -3.85
N GLU A 78 4.46 15.41 -3.42
CA GLU A 78 5.37 16.54 -3.23
C GLU A 78 6.44 16.23 -2.17
N LEU A 79 6.03 15.63 -1.06
CA LEU A 79 6.96 15.20 0.00
C LEU A 79 7.93 14.14 -0.48
N ILE A 80 7.45 13.15 -1.25
CA ILE A 80 8.28 12.09 -1.87
C ILE A 80 9.32 12.71 -2.82
N ASN A 81 8.88 13.59 -3.73
CA ASN A 81 9.77 14.28 -4.66
C ASN A 81 10.84 15.10 -3.92
N ARG A 82 10.44 15.94 -2.97
CA ARG A 82 11.37 16.79 -2.21
C ARG A 82 12.37 15.99 -1.39
N ALA A 83 11.94 14.86 -0.81
CA ALA A 83 12.79 14.05 0.05
C ALA A 83 13.83 13.26 -0.74
N LEU A 84 13.45 12.75 -1.91
CA LEU A 84 14.16 11.68 -2.61
C LEU A 84 14.67 12.05 -3.99
N ALA A 85 14.30 13.19 -4.61
CA ALA A 85 14.85 13.58 -5.91
C ALA A 85 16.31 14.11 -5.79
N PRO A 86 17.23 13.77 -6.72
CA PRO A 86 17.08 12.71 -7.73
C PRO A 86 16.95 11.33 -7.08
N TYR A 87 15.97 10.56 -7.55
CA TYR A 87 15.57 9.29 -6.93
C TYR A 87 16.66 8.22 -7.03
N PRO A 88 16.76 7.31 -6.04
CA PRO A 88 17.53 6.07 -6.21
C PRO A 88 17.04 5.31 -7.47
N GLU A 89 17.98 4.75 -8.23
CA GLU A 89 17.68 4.05 -9.49
C GLU A 89 16.78 2.83 -9.30
N ASP A 90 16.88 2.18 -8.12
CA ASP A 90 16.14 0.99 -7.73
C ASP A 90 14.81 1.30 -7.00
N LEU A 91 14.47 2.57 -6.78
CA LEU A 91 13.25 2.95 -6.08
C LEU A 91 12.02 2.93 -7.01
N VAL A 92 11.11 2.02 -6.71
CA VAL A 92 9.82 1.85 -7.40
C VAL A 92 8.72 2.68 -6.74
N ILE A 93 7.97 3.44 -7.54
CA ILE A 93 6.82 4.21 -7.06
C ILE A 93 5.51 3.64 -7.63
N THR A 94 4.65 3.18 -6.73
CA THR A 94 3.27 2.80 -7.05
C THR A 94 2.34 3.96 -6.71
N THR A 95 1.57 4.42 -7.69
CA THR A 95 0.52 5.44 -7.48
C THR A 95 -0.86 4.95 -7.91
N LYS A 96 -1.88 5.80 -7.77
CA LYS A 96 -3.29 5.44 -7.97
C LYS A 96 -4.02 6.53 -8.73
N VAL A 97 -5.01 6.11 -9.51
CA VAL A 97 -5.98 6.98 -10.17
C VAL A 97 -7.40 6.45 -10.03
N TRP A 98 -8.34 7.19 -10.59
CA TRP A 98 -9.81 7.12 -10.57
C TRP A 98 -10.47 7.99 -9.50
N PRO A 99 -10.21 7.83 -8.19
CA PRO A 99 -10.59 8.83 -7.20
C PRO A 99 -9.83 10.13 -7.45
N GLY A 100 -10.56 11.24 -7.49
CA GLY A 100 -10.01 12.58 -7.53
C GLY A 100 -10.56 13.40 -6.38
N ARG A 101 -9.86 14.50 -6.09
CA ARG A 101 -10.28 15.52 -5.14
C ARG A 101 -10.25 16.86 -5.85
N ASP A 102 -11.29 17.66 -5.67
CA ASP A 102 -11.32 19.01 -6.22
C ASP A 102 -10.59 20.01 -5.27
N PRO A 103 -10.43 21.28 -5.66
CA PRO A 103 -9.78 22.28 -4.81
C PRO A 103 -10.47 22.53 -3.45
N SER A 104 -11.74 22.16 -3.30
CA SER A 104 -12.44 22.22 -2.01
C SER A 104 -12.13 21.03 -1.11
N GLY A 105 -11.52 19.98 -1.65
CA GLY A 105 -11.27 18.70 -0.98
C GLY A 105 -12.41 17.69 -1.15
N ALA A 106 -13.46 18.03 -1.90
CA ALA A 106 -14.55 17.11 -2.18
C ALA A 106 -14.10 16.02 -3.15
N TRP A 107 -14.62 14.82 -2.93
CA TRP A 107 -14.33 13.68 -3.80
C TRP A 107 -15.10 13.77 -5.12
N TRP A 108 -14.43 13.40 -6.21
CA TRP A 108 -15.05 13.22 -7.52
C TRP A 108 -14.48 11.97 -8.20
N TRP A 109 -15.26 11.34 -9.07
CA TRP A 109 -14.89 10.11 -9.75
C TRP A 109 -14.65 10.38 -11.23
N ALA A 110 -13.42 10.12 -11.69
CA ALA A 110 -13.06 10.35 -13.08
C ALA A 110 -13.82 9.43 -14.04
N THR A 111 -14.20 9.99 -15.20
CA THR A 111 -14.54 9.20 -16.38
C THR A 111 -13.27 8.57 -16.96
N PRO A 112 -13.37 7.54 -17.83
CA PRO A 112 -12.19 6.94 -18.47
C PRO A 112 -11.28 7.98 -19.15
N GLY A 113 -11.86 8.90 -19.93
CA GLY A 113 -11.11 9.97 -20.62
C GLY A 113 -10.43 10.99 -19.69
N GLN A 114 -10.83 11.05 -18.41
CA GLN A 114 -10.20 11.94 -17.42
C GLN A 114 -9.01 11.31 -16.69
N LEU A 115 -8.78 9.99 -16.84
CA LEU A 115 -7.67 9.31 -16.16
C LEU A 115 -6.30 9.82 -16.62
N ARG A 116 -6.15 10.25 -17.88
CA ARG A 116 -4.93 10.89 -18.38
C ARG A 116 -4.51 12.08 -17.52
N GLY A 117 -5.45 12.97 -17.21
CA GLY A 117 -5.16 14.13 -16.36
C GLY A 117 -4.70 13.74 -14.96
N GLN A 118 -5.23 12.66 -14.38
CA GLN A 118 -4.79 12.16 -13.07
C GLN A 118 -3.40 11.50 -13.14
N VAL A 119 -3.05 10.84 -14.26
CA VAL A 119 -1.70 10.30 -14.49
C VAL A 119 -0.69 11.44 -14.64
N GLU A 120 -0.99 12.43 -15.45
CA GLU A 120 -0.14 13.62 -15.66
C GLU A 120 0.03 14.44 -14.36
N GLU A 121 -1.00 14.51 -13.53
CA GLU A 121 -0.91 15.11 -12.20
C GLU A 121 0.10 14.38 -11.31
N ASN A 122 0.06 13.05 -11.29
CA ASN A 122 1.02 12.25 -10.54
C ASN A 122 2.45 12.44 -11.06
N LEU A 123 2.66 12.40 -12.38
CA LEU A 123 3.96 12.66 -13.03
C LEU A 123 4.53 14.02 -12.60
N ARG A 124 3.71 15.07 -12.68
CA ARG A 124 4.11 16.44 -12.32
C ARG A 124 4.44 16.57 -10.83
N GLN A 125 3.62 16.04 -9.93
CA GLN A 125 3.88 16.13 -8.48
C GLN A 125 5.10 15.30 -8.06
N LEU A 126 5.32 14.14 -8.70
CA LEU A 126 6.47 13.28 -8.43
C LEU A 126 7.73 13.73 -9.17
N GLY A 127 7.63 14.61 -10.16
CA GLY A 127 8.75 15.03 -11.00
C GLY A 127 9.38 13.84 -11.73
N ARG A 128 8.55 13.02 -12.39
CA ARG A 128 8.96 11.82 -13.14
C ARG A 128 8.47 11.91 -14.58
N ASP A 129 9.23 11.31 -15.50
CA ASP A 129 8.85 11.22 -16.93
C ASP A 129 7.89 10.05 -17.22
N HIS A 130 7.90 9.01 -16.38
CA HIS A 130 6.97 7.89 -16.40
C HIS A 130 6.67 7.40 -14.97
N LEU A 131 5.55 6.70 -14.78
CA LEU A 131 5.17 6.07 -13.51
C LEU A 131 5.49 4.57 -13.54
N ASP A 132 6.10 4.04 -12.47
CA ASP A 132 6.48 2.62 -12.43
C ASP A 132 5.25 1.71 -12.37
N VAL A 133 4.33 1.98 -11.44
CA VAL A 133 3.08 1.22 -11.30
C VAL A 133 1.90 2.17 -11.06
N VAL A 134 0.82 1.99 -11.82
CA VAL A 134 -0.45 2.70 -11.58
C VAL A 134 -1.54 1.70 -11.24
N ASN A 135 -2.06 1.80 -10.03
CA ASN A 135 -3.25 1.06 -9.59
C ASN A 135 -4.52 1.80 -10.02
N LEU A 136 -5.43 1.11 -10.71
CA LEU A 136 -6.80 1.56 -10.84
C LEU A 136 -7.54 1.35 -9.50
N ARG A 137 -7.81 2.44 -8.76
CA ARG A 137 -8.48 2.36 -7.45
C ARG A 137 -9.99 2.41 -7.61
N VAL A 138 -10.65 1.26 -7.53
CA VAL A 138 -12.11 1.16 -7.66
C VAL A 138 -12.81 1.83 -6.48
N PRO A 139 -13.64 2.87 -6.68
CA PRO A 139 -14.40 3.49 -5.61
C PRO A 139 -15.35 2.48 -4.95
N PRO A 140 -15.58 2.55 -3.62
CA PRO A 140 -16.50 1.63 -2.95
C PRO A 140 -17.90 1.59 -3.58
N SER A 141 -18.38 2.71 -4.11
CA SER A 141 -19.67 2.84 -4.81
C SER A 141 -19.73 2.11 -6.17
N ARG A 142 -18.61 1.58 -6.67
CA ARG A 142 -18.49 0.91 -7.97
C ARG A 142 -18.03 -0.55 -7.84
N ARG A 143 -18.12 -1.15 -6.65
CA ARG A 143 -17.65 -2.52 -6.39
C ARG A 143 -18.37 -3.61 -7.21
N THR A 144 -19.59 -3.35 -7.69
CA THR A 144 -20.38 -4.29 -8.49
C THR A 144 -20.40 -3.96 -10.00
N GLY A 145 -19.65 -2.95 -10.43
CA GLY A 145 -19.62 -2.50 -11.82
C GLY A 145 -18.41 -3.03 -12.60
N SER A 146 -18.52 -2.99 -13.93
CA SER A 146 -17.38 -3.19 -14.83
C SER A 146 -16.34 -2.08 -14.61
N ILE A 147 -15.07 -2.47 -14.71
CA ILE A 147 -13.93 -1.55 -14.71
C ILE A 147 -13.27 -1.44 -16.09
N GLY A 148 -13.83 -2.12 -17.10
CA GLY A 148 -13.19 -2.33 -18.40
C GLY A 148 -12.85 -1.04 -19.14
N GLU A 149 -13.76 -0.06 -19.20
CA GLU A 149 -13.47 1.22 -19.86
C GLU A 149 -12.36 2.00 -19.16
N HIS A 150 -12.38 2.07 -17.83
CA HIS A 150 -11.34 2.74 -17.04
C HIS A 150 -9.99 2.03 -17.15
N PHE A 151 -9.98 0.70 -17.11
CA PHE A 151 -8.75 -0.08 -17.22
C PHE A 151 -8.20 -0.06 -18.66
N GLY A 152 -9.07 -0.04 -19.67
CA GLY A 152 -8.71 0.17 -21.08
C GLY A 152 -8.01 1.52 -21.30
N ALA A 153 -8.55 2.60 -20.73
CA ALA A 153 -7.89 3.90 -20.77
C ALA A 153 -6.49 3.89 -20.11
N LEU A 154 -6.29 3.12 -19.04
CA LEU A 154 -4.95 2.93 -18.47
C LEU A 154 -4.01 2.10 -19.36
N SER A 155 -4.54 1.10 -20.06
CA SER A 155 -3.77 0.33 -21.06
C SER A 155 -3.23 1.25 -22.15
N GLU A 156 -4.06 2.15 -22.68
CA GLU A 156 -3.63 3.13 -23.70
C GLU A 156 -2.52 4.05 -23.17
N LEU A 157 -2.58 4.47 -21.90
CA LEU A 157 -1.55 5.29 -21.27
C LEU A 157 -0.25 4.53 -21.00
N ARG A 158 -0.35 3.22 -20.73
CA ARG A 158 0.82 2.33 -20.69
C ARG A 158 1.47 2.21 -22.06
N ASP A 159 0.69 1.97 -23.11
CA ASP A 159 1.21 1.85 -24.47
C ASP A 159 1.82 3.16 -24.99
N ALA A 160 1.31 4.31 -24.50
CA ALA A 160 1.88 5.63 -24.74
C ALA A 160 3.18 5.91 -23.93
N GLY A 161 3.61 5.00 -23.05
CA GLY A 161 4.85 5.10 -22.28
C GLY A 161 4.76 5.94 -20.99
N LEU A 162 3.58 6.44 -20.61
CA LEU A 162 3.41 7.21 -19.36
C LEU A 162 3.41 6.31 -18.12
N ILE A 163 3.06 5.04 -18.30
CA ILE A 163 2.94 4.04 -17.24
C ILE A 163 3.73 2.80 -17.66
N ARG A 164 4.55 2.25 -16.78
CA ARG A 164 5.28 1.00 -17.05
C ARG A 164 4.41 -0.22 -16.76
N HIS A 165 3.85 -0.30 -15.55
CA HIS A 165 3.01 -1.42 -15.11
C HIS A 165 1.65 -0.99 -14.59
N LEU A 166 0.67 -1.89 -14.74
CA LEU A 166 -0.70 -1.68 -14.29
C LEU A 166 -1.01 -2.59 -13.10
N GLY A 167 -1.71 -2.04 -12.12
CA GLY A 167 -2.30 -2.81 -11.04
C GLY A 167 -3.75 -2.41 -10.82
N VAL A 168 -4.40 -3.10 -9.89
CA VAL A 168 -5.79 -2.81 -9.50
C VAL A 168 -5.91 -2.73 -7.99
N SER A 169 -6.84 -1.92 -7.50
CA SER A 169 -7.05 -1.73 -6.07
C SER A 169 -8.52 -1.69 -5.70
N ASN A 170 -8.85 -2.36 -4.59
CA ASN A 170 -10.21 -2.52 -4.05
C ASN A 170 -11.16 -3.23 -5.02
N VAL A 171 -10.68 -4.32 -5.62
CA VAL A 171 -11.38 -5.12 -6.64
C VAL A 171 -11.91 -6.45 -6.11
N THR A 172 -12.87 -7.04 -6.81
CA THR A 172 -13.24 -8.46 -6.68
C THR A 172 -12.41 -9.34 -7.63
N SER A 173 -12.55 -10.67 -7.50
CA SER A 173 -11.93 -11.64 -8.43
C SER A 173 -12.41 -11.47 -9.87
N GLU A 174 -13.69 -11.12 -10.06
CA GLU A 174 -14.28 -10.89 -11.38
C GLU A 174 -13.69 -9.65 -12.04
N GLN A 175 -13.54 -8.56 -11.28
CA GLN A 175 -12.89 -7.34 -11.77
C GLN A 175 -11.39 -7.56 -12.06
N LEU A 176 -10.70 -8.38 -11.26
CA LEU A 176 -9.32 -8.79 -11.57
C LEU A 176 -9.26 -9.56 -12.89
N ALA A 177 -10.19 -10.50 -13.12
CA ALA A 177 -10.24 -11.25 -14.37
C ALA A 177 -10.53 -10.33 -15.57
N GLU A 178 -11.45 -9.38 -15.42
CA GLU A 178 -11.76 -8.36 -16.43
C GLU A 178 -10.53 -7.52 -16.78
N ALA A 179 -9.81 -6.98 -15.79
CA ALA A 179 -8.59 -6.19 -16.02
C ALA A 179 -7.52 -6.99 -16.77
N ARG A 180 -7.31 -8.26 -16.38
CA ARG A 180 -6.31 -9.15 -17.01
C ARG A 180 -6.65 -9.54 -18.44
N ALA A 181 -7.92 -9.51 -18.82
CA ALA A 181 -8.34 -9.72 -20.21
C ALA A 181 -7.99 -8.52 -21.12
N ILE A 182 -7.76 -7.34 -20.53
CA ILE A 182 -7.43 -6.10 -21.24
C ILE A 182 -5.92 -5.91 -21.33
N ALA A 183 -5.20 -6.00 -20.21
CA ALA A 183 -3.76 -5.78 -20.15
C ALA A 183 -3.08 -6.55 -19.00
N PRO A 184 -1.75 -6.75 -19.04
CA PRO A 184 -1.02 -7.35 -17.93
C PRO A 184 -1.20 -6.57 -16.62
N VAL A 185 -1.63 -7.27 -15.58
CA VAL A 185 -1.75 -6.77 -14.20
C VAL A 185 -0.57 -7.31 -13.41
N VAL A 186 0.12 -6.47 -12.63
CA VAL A 186 1.27 -6.87 -11.81
C VAL A 186 0.96 -6.99 -10.31
N CYS A 187 -0.08 -6.29 -9.84
CA CYS A 187 -0.48 -6.35 -8.43
C CYS A 187 -1.96 -6.10 -8.20
N VAL A 188 -2.43 -6.62 -7.06
CA VAL A 188 -3.74 -6.32 -6.46
C VAL A 188 -3.52 -5.67 -5.10
N GLN A 189 -4.08 -4.48 -4.89
CA GLN A 189 -4.00 -3.77 -3.62
C GLN A 189 -5.38 -3.69 -2.94
N ASN A 190 -5.62 -4.55 -1.95
CA ASN A 190 -6.92 -4.70 -1.26
C ASN A 190 -6.79 -4.62 0.27
N PRO A 191 -7.90 -4.39 1.01
CA PRO A 191 -7.87 -4.51 2.46
C PRO A 191 -7.59 -5.97 2.85
N TYR A 192 -6.62 -6.20 3.72
CA TYR A 192 -6.33 -7.53 4.24
C TYR A 192 -5.55 -7.45 5.55
N GLY A 193 -5.82 -8.37 6.47
CA GLY A 193 -5.13 -8.46 7.75
C GLY A 193 -5.74 -9.56 8.63
N VAL A 194 -5.30 -9.63 9.89
CA VAL A 194 -5.86 -10.57 10.87
C VAL A 194 -7.38 -10.37 10.96
N GLY A 195 -8.13 -11.45 10.74
CA GLY A 195 -9.60 -11.43 10.68
C GLY A 195 -10.18 -11.16 9.29
N ALA A 196 -9.39 -11.27 8.21
CA ALA A 196 -9.88 -11.20 6.83
C ALA A 196 -11.04 -12.16 6.56
N SER A 197 -11.89 -11.85 5.58
CA SER A 197 -12.98 -12.74 5.17
C SER A 197 -12.47 -13.93 4.33
N ASP A 198 -13.32 -14.94 4.09
CA ASP A 198 -12.97 -16.04 3.18
C ASP A 198 -12.81 -15.57 1.73
N GLU A 199 -13.57 -14.55 1.31
CA GLU A 199 -13.44 -13.91 0.00
C GLU A 199 -12.07 -13.25 -0.15
N ASP A 200 -11.65 -12.45 0.85
CA ASP A 200 -10.34 -11.78 0.83
C ASP A 200 -9.19 -12.82 0.84
N ARG A 201 -9.33 -13.91 1.60
CA ARG A 201 -8.39 -15.04 1.60
C ARG A 201 -8.31 -15.72 0.24
N ALA A 202 -9.45 -15.92 -0.43
CA ALA A 202 -9.49 -16.54 -1.74
C ALA A 202 -8.80 -15.66 -2.80
N LEU A 203 -9.06 -14.35 -2.79
CA LEU A 203 -8.40 -13.41 -3.70
C LEU A 203 -6.88 -13.33 -3.46
N LEU A 204 -6.44 -13.35 -2.20
CA LEU A 204 -5.01 -13.40 -1.87
C LEU A 204 -4.33 -14.66 -2.45
N ARG A 205 -4.96 -15.84 -2.30
CA ARG A 205 -4.44 -17.09 -2.86
C ARG A 205 -4.40 -17.05 -4.39
N LEU A 206 -5.48 -16.58 -5.01
CA LEU A 206 -5.55 -16.41 -6.46
C LEU A 206 -4.42 -15.52 -6.98
N CYS A 207 -4.08 -14.43 -6.30
CA CYS A 207 -2.93 -13.60 -6.68
C CYS A 207 -1.61 -14.40 -6.68
N GLY A 208 -1.39 -15.23 -5.67
CA GLY A 208 -0.20 -16.09 -5.59
C GLY A 208 -0.14 -17.13 -6.71
N GLU A 209 -1.27 -17.79 -6.99
CA GLU A 209 -1.40 -18.76 -8.11
C GLU A 209 -1.14 -18.12 -9.47
N LEU A 210 -1.51 -16.85 -9.63
CA LEU A 210 -1.30 -16.06 -10.85
C LEU A 210 0.07 -15.37 -10.91
N GLY A 211 0.90 -15.48 -9.87
CA GLY A 211 2.20 -14.80 -9.79
C GLY A 211 2.11 -13.27 -9.60
N LEU A 212 0.96 -12.76 -9.14
CA LEU A 212 0.73 -11.34 -8.89
C LEU A 212 1.12 -10.95 -7.47
N ALA A 213 1.69 -9.76 -7.30
CA ALA A 213 1.89 -9.21 -5.97
C ALA A 213 0.55 -8.88 -5.31
N PHE A 214 0.36 -9.29 -4.06
CA PHE A 214 -0.76 -8.85 -3.23
C PHE A 214 -0.28 -7.79 -2.24
N VAL A 215 -0.85 -6.59 -2.31
CA VAL A 215 -0.42 -5.42 -1.53
C VAL A 215 -1.52 -5.09 -0.50
N PRO A 216 -1.42 -5.56 0.76
CA PRO A 216 -2.47 -5.35 1.75
C PRO A 216 -2.45 -3.91 2.28
N PHE A 217 -3.61 -3.25 2.30
CA PHE A 217 -3.83 -2.07 3.14
C PHE A 217 -4.69 -2.42 4.36
N PHE A 218 -4.59 -1.57 5.40
CA PHE A 218 -5.18 -1.81 6.73
C PHE A 218 -4.71 -3.08 7.45
N ALA A 219 -3.56 -3.67 7.10
CA ALA A 219 -3.00 -4.79 7.84
C ALA A 219 -2.84 -4.49 9.35
N ILE A 220 -2.33 -3.29 9.67
CA ILE A 220 -2.22 -2.80 11.06
C ILE A 220 -3.58 -2.28 11.56
N ALA A 221 -4.22 -1.38 10.80
CA ALA A 221 -5.41 -0.66 11.26
C ALA A 221 -6.65 -1.55 11.42
N GLY A 222 -6.73 -2.66 10.69
CA GLY A 222 -7.87 -3.56 10.65
C GLY A 222 -9.17 -2.83 10.37
N SER A 223 -10.18 -3.08 11.21
CA SER A 223 -11.51 -2.46 11.11
C SER A 223 -11.52 -0.94 11.37
N GLY A 224 -10.49 -0.38 12.01
CA GLY A 224 -10.39 1.07 12.23
C GLY A 224 -9.93 1.86 10.99
N ARG A 225 -9.42 1.17 9.95
CA ARG A 225 -9.14 1.74 8.62
C ARG A 225 -8.36 3.08 8.65
N GLU A 226 -8.87 4.13 7.99
CA GLU A 226 -8.28 5.47 7.95
C GLU A 226 -8.17 6.13 9.33
N ALA A 227 -9.07 5.81 10.27
CA ALA A 227 -9.02 6.35 11.63
C ALA A 227 -7.82 5.82 12.44
N GLY A 228 -7.26 4.68 12.03
CA GLY A 228 -6.13 4.02 12.71
C GLY A 228 -6.53 2.67 13.29
N PRO A 229 -5.68 2.05 14.13
CA PRO A 229 -6.02 0.79 14.80
C PRO A 229 -7.28 0.93 15.65
N ALA A 230 -8.09 -0.13 15.71
CA ALA A 230 -9.19 -0.21 16.65
C ALA A 230 -8.70 -0.06 18.10
N ALA A 231 -9.56 0.44 18.99
CA ALA A 231 -9.17 0.79 20.36
C ALA A 231 -8.54 -0.36 21.17
N ARG A 232 -8.85 -1.62 20.83
CA ARG A 232 -8.22 -2.81 21.41
C ARG A 232 -8.06 -3.91 20.37
N ASP A 233 -6.86 -4.49 20.31
CA ASP A 233 -6.60 -5.75 19.61
C ASP A 233 -7.22 -6.96 20.35
N THR A 234 -7.34 -8.08 19.66
CA THR A 234 -7.80 -9.35 20.26
C THR A 234 -6.76 -9.90 21.24
N GLU A 235 -7.20 -10.70 22.21
CA GLU A 235 -6.29 -11.33 23.17
C GLU A 235 -5.24 -12.22 22.48
N ALA A 236 -5.60 -12.84 21.35
CA ALA A 236 -4.68 -13.60 20.52
C ALA A 236 -3.49 -12.75 20.04
N VAL A 237 -3.76 -11.56 19.49
CA VAL A 237 -2.70 -10.64 19.02
C VAL A 237 -1.87 -10.13 20.19
N GLN A 238 -2.51 -9.79 21.31
CA GLN A 238 -1.84 -9.30 22.51
C GLN A 238 -0.91 -10.36 23.14
N ALA A 239 -1.36 -11.62 23.20
CA ALA A 239 -0.57 -12.71 23.75
C ALA A 239 0.69 -12.98 22.91
N VAL A 240 0.57 -13.00 21.59
CA VAL A 240 1.72 -13.18 20.68
C VAL A 240 2.67 -11.98 20.79
N ALA A 241 2.15 -10.75 20.85
CA ALA A 241 2.96 -9.55 21.02
C ALA A 241 3.81 -9.61 22.31
N ARG A 242 3.19 -10.02 23.44
CA ARG A 242 3.90 -10.22 24.71
C ARG A 242 4.95 -11.33 24.63
N ALA A 243 4.64 -12.45 23.97
CA ALA A 243 5.56 -13.59 23.83
C ALA A 243 6.83 -13.23 23.04
N HIS A 244 6.69 -12.38 22.02
CA HIS A 244 7.82 -11.91 21.19
C HIS A 244 8.47 -10.61 21.70
N GLY A 245 7.88 -9.92 22.68
CA GLY A 245 8.38 -8.63 23.17
C GLY A 245 8.27 -7.50 22.14
N VAL A 246 7.26 -7.55 21.27
CA VAL A 246 7.06 -6.62 20.13
C VAL A 246 5.68 -5.95 20.22
N SER A 247 5.43 -4.95 19.38
CA SER A 247 4.12 -4.30 19.33
C SER A 247 3.06 -5.17 18.62
N THR A 248 1.78 -4.94 18.92
CA THR A 248 0.69 -5.63 18.19
C THR A 248 0.69 -5.30 16.70
N ALA A 249 1.07 -4.09 16.31
CA ALA A 249 1.25 -3.69 14.92
C ALA A 249 2.29 -4.57 14.20
N GLN A 250 3.42 -4.86 14.86
CA GLN A 250 4.44 -5.77 14.33
C GLN A 250 3.91 -7.20 14.17
N VAL A 251 3.13 -7.72 15.13
CA VAL A 251 2.49 -9.04 15.01
C VAL A 251 1.53 -9.09 13.83
N ARG A 252 0.68 -8.07 13.64
CA ARG A 252 -0.28 -8.01 12.52
C ARG A 252 0.44 -7.95 11.17
N LEU A 253 1.51 -7.16 11.06
CA LEU A 253 2.35 -7.12 9.86
C LEU A 253 3.04 -8.45 9.60
N ALA A 254 3.67 -9.04 10.63
CA ALA A 254 4.35 -10.32 10.51
C ALA A 254 3.38 -11.41 10.03
N TRP A 255 2.20 -11.54 10.66
CA TRP A 255 1.17 -12.50 10.24
C TRP A 255 0.74 -12.29 8.78
N THR A 256 0.62 -11.03 8.36
CA THR A 256 0.22 -10.69 6.98
C THR A 256 1.31 -11.10 5.98
N LEU A 257 2.59 -10.89 6.30
CA LEU A 257 3.71 -11.36 5.49
C LEU A 257 3.81 -12.89 5.46
N HIS A 258 3.33 -13.61 6.48
CA HIS A 258 3.35 -15.08 6.47
C HIS A 258 2.29 -15.71 5.54
N GLN A 259 1.41 -14.90 4.90
CA GLN A 259 0.37 -15.42 4.00
C GLN A 259 0.90 -15.85 2.62
N GLY A 260 2.15 -15.49 2.29
CA GLY A 260 2.81 -15.94 1.07
C GLY A 260 3.93 -15.01 0.60
N PRO A 261 4.89 -15.52 -0.19
CA PRO A 261 6.02 -14.73 -0.70
C PRO A 261 5.57 -13.57 -1.61
N HIS A 262 4.39 -13.69 -2.22
CA HIS A 262 3.79 -12.67 -3.09
C HIS A 262 3.16 -11.48 -2.34
N VAL A 263 3.17 -11.49 -1.00
CA VAL A 263 2.65 -10.39 -0.20
C VAL A 263 3.70 -9.30 -0.02
N LEU A 264 3.34 -8.07 -0.44
CA LEU A 264 4.15 -6.85 -0.33
C LEU A 264 3.49 -5.86 0.65
N ALA A 265 3.96 -5.82 1.90
CA ALA A 265 3.38 -4.93 2.92
C ALA A 265 3.85 -3.48 2.72
N ILE A 266 2.94 -2.52 2.89
CA ILE A 266 3.23 -1.07 2.76
C ILE A 266 2.78 -0.28 4.01
N PRO A 267 3.30 -0.61 5.21
CA PRO A 267 2.92 0.11 6.42
C PRO A 267 3.25 1.61 6.27
N GLY A 268 2.26 2.45 6.56
CA GLY A 268 2.40 3.90 6.49
C GLY A 268 2.46 4.52 7.88
N THR A 269 3.41 5.43 8.10
CA THR A 269 3.55 6.18 9.36
C THR A 269 4.20 7.53 9.09
N GLY A 270 3.97 8.49 9.99
CA GLY A 270 4.73 9.74 10.04
C GLY A 270 5.57 9.86 11.31
N ASP A 271 5.76 8.74 12.01
CA ASP A 271 6.51 8.60 13.25
C ASP A 271 7.75 7.71 13.00
N PRO A 272 8.97 8.19 13.31
CA PRO A 272 10.21 7.44 13.09
C PRO A 272 10.35 6.15 13.90
N ASP A 273 9.79 6.08 15.11
CA ASP A 273 9.88 4.89 15.96
C ASP A 273 8.95 3.80 15.43
N HIS A 274 7.73 4.19 15.02
CA HIS A 274 6.85 3.28 14.29
C HIS A 274 7.47 2.81 12.97
N LEU A 275 8.21 3.67 12.25
CA LEU A 275 8.90 3.27 11.03
C LEU A 275 9.90 2.14 11.33
N ALA A 276 10.74 2.31 12.35
CA ALA A 276 11.72 1.30 12.75
C ALA A 276 11.04 -0.04 13.13
N GLN A 277 9.94 0.02 13.91
CA GLN A 277 9.15 -1.16 14.26
C GLN A 277 8.56 -1.85 13.04
N ASN A 278 7.99 -1.09 12.10
CA ASN A 278 7.39 -1.60 10.87
C ASN A 278 8.43 -2.32 10.00
N MET A 279 9.62 -1.75 9.83
CA MET A 279 10.70 -2.37 9.05
C MET A 279 11.18 -3.68 9.70
N ALA A 280 11.27 -3.71 11.03
CA ALA A 280 11.65 -4.90 11.78
C ALA A 280 10.59 -6.01 11.78
N ALA A 281 9.33 -5.74 11.40
CA ALA A 281 8.28 -6.75 11.42
C ALA A 281 8.59 -7.96 10.49
N GLY A 282 9.38 -7.74 9.44
CA GLY A 282 9.80 -8.79 8.50
C GLY A 282 10.73 -9.85 9.08
N SER A 283 11.40 -9.57 10.21
CA SER A 283 12.29 -10.54 10.87
C SER A 283 11.57 -11.41 11.91
N ILE A 284 10.32 -11.10 12.25
CA ILE A 284 9.54 -11.90 13.19
C ILE A 284 9.18 -13.23 12.52
N ARG A 285 9.33 -14.33 13.27
CA ARG A 285 8.99 -15.69 12.81
C ARG A 285 7.89 -16.21 13.72
N LEU A 286 6.69 -16.35 13.16
CA LEU A 286 5.53 -16.85 13.90
C LEU A 286 5.50 -18.37 13.79
N THR A 287 5.25 -19.05 14.91
CA THR A 287 5.07 -20.50 14.92
C THR A 287 3.75 -20.90 14.26
N GLU A 288 3.61 -22.17 13.87
CA GLU A 288 2.35 -22.69 13.34
C GLU A 288 1.18 -22.54 14.33
N GLU A 289 1.44 -22.70 15.63
CA GLU A 289 0.44 -22.49 16.68
C GLU A 289 0.02 -21.01 16.75
N GLU A 290 0.97 -20.08 16.70
CA GLU A 290 0.69 -18.65 16.69
C GLU A 290 -0.08 -18.24 15.45
N MET A 291 0.32 -18.74 14.28
CA MET A 291 -0.39 -18.50 13.01
C MET A 291 -1.84 -19.01 13.08
N THR A 292 -2.06 -20.20 13.64
CA THR A 292 -3.39 -20.77 13.83
C THR A 292 -4.22 -19.93 14.79
N ARG A 293 -3.64 -19.55 15.94
CA ARG A 293 -4.29 -18.71 16.96
C ARG A 293 -4.70 -17.35 16.41
N LEU A 294 -3.82 -16.70 15.62
CA LEU A 294 -4.09 -15.41 14.99
C LEU A 294 -5.14 -15.52 13.89
N THR A 295 -5.15 -16.62 13.12
CA THR A 295 -6.13 -16.84 12.05
C THR A 295 -7.53 -17.11 12.59
N ALA A 296 -7.63 -17.81 13.72
CA ALA A 296 -8.90 -18.07 14.41
C ALA A 296 -9.46 -16.84 15.17
N ALA A 297 -8.65 -15.79 15.33
CA ALA A 297 -9.08 -14.56 16.01
C ALA A 297 -10.04 -13.77 15.12
N LEU A 298 -11.34 -14.02 15.29
CA LEU A 298 -12.38 -13.15 14.73
C LEU A 298 -12.31 -11.77 15.40
N PRO A 299 -12.59 -10.67 14.67
CA PRO A 299 -12.76 -9.36 15.29
C PRO A 299 -13.87 -9.42 16.35
N ALA A 300 -13.64 -8.78 17.50
CA ALA A 300 -14.72 -8.56 18.46
C ALA A 300 -15.82 -7.72 17.78
N GLY A 301 -17.00 -8.31 17.57
CA GLY A 301 -18.16 -7.62 16.97
C GLY A 301 -18.67 -8.18 15.63
N ALA A 302 -18.11 -9.28 15.11
CA ALA A 302 -18.72 -10.00 13.99
C ALA A 302 -19.75 -11.04 14.52
N ARG A 303 -20.96 -10.57 14.84
CA ARG A 303 -22.20 -11.37 14.91
C ARG A 303 -23.31 -10.58 14.24
#